data_AF-A0A951MJY5-F1
#
_entry.id   AF-A0A951MJY5-F1
#
_cell.length_a   1.000
_cell.length_b   1.000
_cell.length_c   1.000
_cell.angle_alpha   90.00
_cell.angle_beta   90.00
_cell.angle_gamma   90.00
#
_symmetry.space_group_name_H-M   'P 1'
#
loop_
_entity.id
_entity.type
_entity.pdbx_description
1 polymer ?
#
loop_
_entity_poly.entity_id
_entity_poly.type
_entity_poly.pdbx_seq_one_letter_code
_entity_poly.pdbx_strand_id
1 'polypeptide(L)'
;MTDSTPPPSDERDPPADDDVHAGADVTLGGYFETHDRPPAFEGVDGQPYTVSVEVEKTANLKAPYVGYLVFPRWAETGVGIVGHVETPVLWEGTARDDVLAEAGATPLLRVKGLLDEAIRRKTEGTE
;
A
#
# COMPACT_ATOMS: atom_id res chain seq x y z
N MET A 1 -43.94 -15.07 -48.34
CA MET A 1 -42.95 -14.04 -47.99
C MET A 1 -43.20 -13.70 -46.53
N THR A 2 -42.34 -14.16 -45.64
CA THR A 2 -42.51 -14.09 -44.18
C THR A 2 -42.25 -12.67 -43.68
N ASP A 3 -43.23 -12.15 -42.95
CA ASP A 3 -43.18 -10.89 -42.21
C ASP A 3 -42.32 -11.09 -40.95
N SER A 4 -41.19 -10.37 -40.85
CA SER A 4 -40.29 -10.42 -39.70
C SER A 4 -40.54 -9.20 -38.82
N THR A 5 -41.22 -9.40 -37.70
CA THR A 5 -41.24 -8.46 -36.56
C THR A 5 -39.98 -8.67 -35.71
N PRO A 6 -39.17 -7.65 -35.40
CA PRO A 6 -38.09 -7.76 -34.42
C PRO A 6 -38.64 -7.70 -32.97
N PRO A 7 -38.01 -8.40 -32.01
CA PRO A 7 -38.43 -8.35 -30.60
C PRO A 7 -38.00 -7.02 -29.93
N PRO A 8 -38.66 -6.61 -28.83
CA PRO A 8 -38.33 -5.38 -28.12
C PRO A 8 -36.97 -5.49 -27.41
N SER A 9 -36.22 -4.37 -27.46
CA SER A 9 -34.94 -4.20 -26.81
C SER A 9 -35.05 -4.42 -25.29
N ASP A 10 -34.31 -5.40 -24.81
CA ASP A 10 -34.07 -5.66 -23.39
C ASP A 10 -33.29 -4.46 -22.83
N GLU A 11 -34.02 -3.54 -22.18
CA GLU A 11 -33.48 -2.50 -21.30
C GLU A 11 -32.74 -3.21 -20.16
N ARG A 12 -31.45 -3.51 -20.39
CA ARG A 12 -30.55 -3.93 -19.32
C ARG A 12 -30.18 -2.69 -18.52
N ASP A 13 -30.77 -2.59 -17.34
CA ASP A 13 -30.22 -1.83 -16.22
C ASP A 13 -28.69 -2.00 -16.19
N PRO A 14 -27.89 -0.93 -16.19
CA PRO A 14 -26.47 -1.06 -15.90
C PRO A 14 -26.33 -1.61 -14.48
N PRO A 15 -25.44 -2.59 -14.22
CA PRO A 15 -25.18 -3.02 -12.86
C PRO A 15 -24.66 -1.80 -12.08
N ALA A 16 -25.24 -1.58 -10.90
CA ALA A 16 -24.83 -0.54 -9.97
C ALA A 16 -23.32 -0.67 -9.72
N ASP A 17 -22.57 0.33 -10.15
CA ASP A 17 -21.18 0.58 -9.75
C ASP A 17 -21.17 1.05 -8.30
N ASP A 18 -21.51 0.17 -7.35
CA ASP A 18 -21.47 0.50 -5.93
C ASP A 18 -20.75 -0.61 -5.13
N ASP A 19 -19.70 -0.16 -4.43
CA ASP A 19 -18.82 -0.85 -3.48
C ASP A 19 -17.56 -1.61 -3.97
N VAL A 20 -16.87 -1.10 -5.00
CA VAL A 20 -15.46 -1.52 -5.28
C VAL A 20 -14.42 -0.96 -4.29
N HIS A 21 -14.83 -0.23 -3.25
CA HIS A 21 -13.92 0.34 -2.23
C HIS A 21 -14.24 -0.05 -0.78
N ALA A 22 -15.10 -1.04 -0.56
CA ALA A 22 -15.38 -1.60 0.77
C ALA A 22 -14.71 -2.97 1.02
N GLY A 23 -13.67 -3.30 0.25
CA GLY A 23 -12.95 -4.59 0.30
C GLY A 23 -11.65 -4.55 1.10
N ALA A 24 -11.08 -5.73 1.39
CA ALA A 24 -9.80 -5.92 2.09
C ALA A 24 -8.61 -5.12 1.48
N ASP A 25 -8.75 -4.63 0.25
CA ASP A 25 -7.80 -3.75 -0.47
C ASP A 25 -7.54 -2.38 0.22
N VAL A 26 -8.19 -2.09 1.34
CA VAL A 26 -7.94 -0.88 2.14
C VAL A 26 -6.77 -1.03 3.12
N THR A 27 -6.26 -2.24 3.33
CA THR A 27 -5.06 -2.50 4.16
C THR A 27 -3.88 -2.90 3.29
N LEU A 28 -2.67 -2.76 3.84
CA LEU A 28 -1.44 -3.11 3.15
C LEU A 28 -1.41 -4.59 2.74
N GLY A 29 -1.82 -5.47 3.66
CA GLY A 29 -1.89 -6.90 3.43
C GLY A 29 -2.95 -7.27 2.40
N GLY A 30 -4.16 -6.73 2.51
CA GLY A 30 -5.23 -7.03 1.56
C GLY A 30 -4.97 -6.47 0.15
N TYR A 31 -4.20 -5.38 0.05
CA TYR A 31 -3.70 -4.90 -1.25
C TYR A 31 -2.74 -5.92 -1.87
N PHE A 32 -1.75 -6.41 -1.11
CA PHE A 32 -0.80 -7.41 -1.63
C PHE A 32 -1.44 -8.77 -1.94
N GLU A 33 -2.55 -9.12 -1.28
CA GLU A 33 -3.33 -10.32 -1.64
C GLU A 33 -4.06 -10.18 -2.98
N THR A 34 -4.43 -8.94 -3.34
CA THR A 34 -5.24 -8.65 -4.52
C THR A 34 -4.39 -8.26 -5.74
N HIS A 35 -3.23 -7.64 -5.52
CA HIS A 35 -2.42 -7.02 -6.57
C HIS A 35 -0.99 -7.58 -6.63
N ASP A 36 -0.47 -7.78 -7.85
CA ASP A 36 0.90 -8.27 -8.10
C ASP A 36 2.00 -7.19 -7.93
N ARG A 37 1.63 -5.98 -7.48
CA ARG A 37 2.56 -4.85 -7.32
C ARG A 37 2.34 -4.16 -5.97
N PRO A 38 3.33 -3.44 -5.43
CA PRO A 38 3.10 -2.60 -4.26
C PRO A 38 2.16 -1.43 -4.54
N PRO A 39 1.43 -0.93 -3.52
CA PRO A 39 0.71 0.32 -3.61
C PRO A 39 1.68 1.48 -3.93
N ALA A 40 1.22 2.42 -4.74
CA ALA A 40 1.93 3.63 -5.07
C ALA A 40 1.30 4.84 -4.35
N PHE A 41 2.14 5.75 -3.89
CA PHE A 41 1.76 6.96 -3.17
C PHE A 41 2.51 8.17 -3.75
N GLU A 42 1.83 9.30 -3.87
CA GLU A 42 2.50 10.59 -4.05
C GLU A 42 2.94 11.09 -2.66
N GLY A 43 4.22 11.42 -2.48
CA GLY A 43 4.73 12.01 -1.25
C GLY A 43 4.31 13.48 -1.08
N VAL A 44 4.39 14.04 0.13
CA VAL A 44 4.20 15.49 0.35
C VAL A 44 5.27 16.37 -0.32
N ASP A 45 6.34 15.77 -0.82
CA ASP A 45 7.36 16.38 -1.67
C ASP A 45 7.03 16.29 -3.18
N GLY A 46 5.86 15.77 -3.54
CA GLY A 46 5.38 15.62 -4.92
C GLY A 46 6.04 14.49 -5.70
N GLN A 47 6.84 13.64 -5.06
CA GLN A 47 7.56 12.54 -5.72
C GLN A 47 6.80 11.22 -5.60
N PRO A 48 6.94 10.29 -6.56
CA PRO A 48 6.30 8.98 -6.52
C PRO A 48 7.05 8.01 -5.59
N TYR A 49 6.30 7.31 -4.74
CA TYR A 49 6.82 6.30 -3.82
C TYR A 49 6.04 4.99 -3.92
N THR A 50 6.72 3.87 -3.67
CA THR A 50 6.10 2.58 -3.36
C THR A 50 6.38 2.21 -1.91
N VAL A 51 5.84 1.11 -1.40
CA VAL A 51 6.08 0.63 -0.04
C VAL A 51 6.57 -0.82 -0.01
N SER A 52 7.50 -1.13 0.90
CA SER A 52 7.91 -2.48 1.29
C SER A 52 7.81 -2.63 2.81
N VAL A 53 7.41 -3.81 3.28
CA VAL A 53 7.45 -4.18 4.70
C VAL A 53 8.75 -4.92 4.97
N GLU A 54 9.60 -4.33 5.81
CA GLU A 54 10.83 -4.99 6.25
C GLU A 54 10.65 -5.53 7.66
N VAL A 55 11.12 -6.75 7.89
CA VAL A 55 11.12 -7.39 9.21
C VAL A 55 12.49 -7.94 9.50
N GLU A 56 13.11 -7.42 10.55
CA GLU A 56 14.47 -7.76 10.95
C GLU A 56 14.47 -8.49 12.30
N LYS A 57 15.47 -9.37 12.48
CA LYS A 57 15.70 -10.03 13.76
C LYS A 57 16.70 -9.23 14.59
N THR A 58 16.35 -8.95 15.84
CA THR A 58 17.17 -8.16 16.77
C THR A 58 17.70 -9.00 17.94
N ALA A 59 18.55 -8.40 18.76
CA ALA A 59 19.07 -9.01 19.98
C ALA A 59 18.08 -8.96 21.17
N ASN A 60 16.94 -8.27 21.03
CA ASN A 60 15.94 -8.18 22.09
C ASN A 60 15.19 -9.52 22.23
N LEU A 61 15.56 -10.33 23.22
CA LEU A 61 14.93 -11.65 23.41
C LEU A 61 13.43 -11.59 23.78
N LYS A 62 12.91 -10.44 24.22
CA LYS A 62 11.48 -10.28 24.52
C LYS A 62 10.66 -9.95 23.27
N ALA A 63 11.27 -9.29 22.30
CA ALA A 63 10.69 -8.97 20.99
C ALA A 63 11.78 -9.11 19.90
N PRO A 64 12.15 -10.36 19.56
CA PRO A 64 13.26 -10.64 18.66
C PRO A 64 13.01 -10.20 17.22
N TYR A 65 11.79 -9.84 16.83
CA TYR A 65 11.47 -9.33 15.50
C TYR A 65 10.96 -7.90 15.59
N VAL A 66 11.47 -7.04 14.70
CA VAL A 66 10.99 -5.66 14.56
C VAL A 66 10.59 -5.42 13.11
N GLY A 67 9.56 -4.61 12.89
CA GLY A 67 9.06 -4.27 11.57
C GLY A 67 9.02 -2.76 11.34
N TYR A 68 9.31 -2.35 10.12
CA TYR A 68 9.23 -0.97 9.65
C TYR A 68 8.89 -0.93 8.16
N LEU A 69 8.54 0.26 7.66
CA LEU A 69 8.23 0.47 6.25
C LEU A 69 9.39 1.18 5.56
N VAL A 70 9.75 0.68 4.38
CA VAL A 70 10.66 1.34 3.45
C VAL A 70 9.85 1.87 2.28
N PHE A 71 10.09 3.12 1.93
CA PHE A 71 9.44 3.80 0.81
C PHE A 71 10.46 4.15 -0.27
N PRO A 72 10.66 3.29 -1.28
CA PRO A 72 11.45 3.62 -2.45
C PRO A 72 10.86 4.81 -3.20
N ARG A 73 11.67 5.84 -3.43
CA ARG A 73 11.34 7.00 -4.27
C ARG A 73 11.71 6.70 -5.71
N TRP A 74 10.76 6.85 -6.61
CA TRP A 74 10.97 6.65 -8.04
C TRP A 74 11.32 7.95 -8.74
N ALA A 75 12.08 7.86 -9.84
CA ALA A 75 12.20 8.96 -10.78
C ALA A 75 10.80 9.30 -11.34
N GLU A 76 10.54 10.56 -11.66
CA GLU A 76 9.28 10.99 -12.29
C GLU A 76 8.98 10.24 -13.60
N THR A 77 10.03 9.83 -14.32
CA THR A 77 9.90 9.02 -15.54
C THR A 77 9.51 7.56 -15.28
N GLY A 78 9.51 7.10 -14.02
CA GLY A 78 9.27 5.72 -13.62
C GLY A 78 10.42 4.75 -13.92
N VAL A 79 11.55 5.24 -14.44
CA VAL A 79 12.64 4.38 -14.97
C VAL A 79 13.60 3.85 -13.89
N GLY A 80 13.32 4.11 -12.60
CA GLY A 80 14.08 3.50 -11.51
C GLY A 80 13.92 4.21 -10.16
N ILE A 81 14.50 3.58 -9.14
CA ILE A 81 14.54 4.10 -7.77
C ILE A 81 15.70 5.11 -7.66
N VAL A 82 15.40 6.32 -7.21
CA VAL A 82 16.36 7.45 -7.04
C VAL A 82 16.62 7.80 -5.58
N GLY A 83 16.07 7.02 -4.65
CA GLY A 83 16.28 7.15 -3.22
C GLY A 83 15.23 6.37 -2.44
N HIS A 84 15.22 6.52 -1.12
CA HIS A 84 14.14 6.05 -0.26
C HIS A 84 14.04 6.91 1.00
N VAL A 85 12.92 6.77 1.69
CA VAL A 85 12.76 7.11 3.11
C VAL A 85 12.26 5.88 3.86
N GLU A 86 12.49 5.81 5.16
CA GLU A 86 12.02 4.71 5.99
C GLU A 86 11.36 5.23 7.27
N THR A 87 10.50 4.41 7.86
CA THR A 87 9.98 4.67 9.19
C THR A 87 10.97 4.17 10.23
N PRO A 88 10.92 4.71 11.46
CA PRO A 88 11.40 3.98 12.63
C PRO A 88 10.69 2.62 12.76
N VAL A 89 11.14 1.80 13.72
CA VAL A 89 10.43 0.59 14.12
C VAL A 89 8.98 0.94 14.50
N LEU A 90 8.03 0.27 13.86
CA LEU A 90 6.58 0.43 14.08
C LEU A 90 5.98 -0.75 14.84
N TRP A 91 6.54 -1.94 14.62
CA TRP A 91 6.03 -3.20 15.15
C TRP A 91 7.14 -4.00 15.81
N GLU A 92 6.82 -4.68 16.89
CA GLU A 92 7.72 -5.57 17.61
C GLU A 92 6.99 -6.87 17.94
N GLY A 93 7.64 -8.02 17.76
CA GLY A 93 7.00 -9.31 17.94
C GLY A 93 7.94 -10.43 18.35
N THR A 94 7.37 -11.52 18.85
CA THR A 94 8.10 -12.74 19.21
C THR A 94 8.28 -13.69 18.03
N ALA A 95 7.40 -13.60 17.01
CA ALA A 95 7.57 -14.26 15.73
C ALA A 95 7.53 -13.26 14.57
N ARG A 96 8.17 -13.63 13.45
CA ARG A 96 8.18 -12.83 12.22
C ARG A 96 6.77 -12.64 11.65
N ASP A 97 5.96 -13.69 11.69
CA ASP A 97 4.62 -13.69 11.10
C ASP A 97 3.65 -12.79 11.86
N ASP A 98 3.83 -12.64 13.18
CA ASP A 98 3.03 -11.71 13.99
C ASP A 98 3.28 -10.26 13.53
N VAL A 99 4.55 -9.89 13.33
CA VAL A 99 4.94 -8.56 12.83
C VAL A 99 4.38 -8.32 11.43
N LEU A 100 4.44 -9.33 10.56
CA LEU A 100 3.85 -9.23 9.21
C LEU A 100 2.33 -9.10 9.24
N ALA A 101 1.65 -9.81 10.15
CA ALA A 101 0.21 -9.71 10.29
C ALA A 101 -0.21 -8.31 10.75
N GLU A 102 0.52 -7.71 11.71
CA GLU A 102 0.27 -6.33 12.15
C GLU A 102 0.57 -5.32 11.04
N ALA A 103 1.68 -5.48 10.32
CA ALA A 103 2.00 -4.64 9.18
C ALA A 103 0.93 -4.74 8.08
N GLY A 104 0.48 -5.97 7.77
CA GLY A 104 -0.57 -6.24 6.80
C GLY A 104 -1.93 -5.66 7.18
N ALA A 105 -2.26 -5.61 8.47
CA ALA A 105 -3.49 -4.99 8.97
C ALA A 105 -3.50 -3.45 8.87
N THR A 106 -2.36 -2.83 8.53
CA THR A 106 -2.24 -1.37 8.50
C THR A 106 -3.03 -0.78 7.33
N PRO A 107 -3.97 0.15 7.57
CA PRO A 107 -4.72 0.81 6.50
C PRO A 107 -3.79 1.59 5.56
N LEU A 108 -4.07 1.57 4.25
CA LEU A 108 -3.28 2.31 3.25
C LEU A 108 -3.26 3.81 3.52
N LEU A 109 -4.34 4.37 4.08
CA LEU A 109 -4.37 5.76 4.52
C LEU A 109 -3.34 6.04 5.62
N ARG A 110 -3.15 5.09 6.55
CA ARG A 110 -2.12 5.21 7.58
C ARG A 110 -0.72 5.04 6.99
N VAL A 111 -0.54 4.13 6.03
CA VAL A 111 0.72 3.98 5.28
C VAL A 111 1.12 5.29 4.61
N LYS A 112 0.18 5.98 3.96
CA LYS A 112 0.40 7.32 3.40
C LYS A 112 0.86 8.30 4.49
N GLY A 113 0.17 8.37 5.62
CA GLY A 113 0.56 9.26 6.73
C GLY A 113 1.99 9.00 7.22
N LEU A 114 2.39 7.74 7.30
CA LEU A 114 3.75 7.33 7.69
C LEU A 114 4.81 7.74 6.67
N LEU A 115 4.51 7.66 5.37
CA LEU A 115 5.37 8.20 4.31
C LEU A 115 5.60 9.70 4.51
N ASP A 116 4.55 10.47 4.77
CA ASP A 116 4.66 11.92 4.93
C ASP A 116 5.45 12.32 6.18
N GLU A 117 5.25 11.60 7.28
CA GLU A 117 6.07 11.75 8.47
C GLU A 117 7.56 11.44 8.17
N ALA A 118 7.84 10.38 7.40
CA ALA A 118 9.21 10.01 7.04
C ALA A 118 9.90 11.03 6.12
N ILE A 119 9.18 11.59 5.15
CA ILE A 119 9.69 12.66 4.28
C ILE A 119 10.07 13.89 5.12
N ARG A 120 9.18 14.34 6.00
CA ARG A 120 9.44 15.53 6.85
C ARG A 120 10.67 15.33 7.74
N ARG A 121 10.78 14.17 8.42
CA ARG A 121 11.94 13.83 9.26
C ARG A 121 13.25 13.86 8.47
N LYS A 122 13.26 13.35 7.23
CA LYS A 122 14.48 13.33 6.41
C LYS A 122 14.93 14.74 6.04
N THR A 123 13.98 15.62 5.73
CA THR A 123 14.27 17.03 5.42
C THR A 123 14.87 17.75 6.64
N GLU A 124 14.30 17.54 7.83
CA GLU A 124 14.79 18.12 9.09
C GLU A 124 16.19 17.59 9.49
N GLY A 125 16.52 16.34 9.13
CA GLY A 125 17.82 15.74 9.42
C GLY A 125 18.93 16.07 8.41
N THR A 126 18.65 16.85 7.36
CA THR A 126 19.61 17.22 6.30
C THR A 126 20.17 18.65 6.48
N GLU A 127 19.82 19.35 7.56
CA GLU A 127 20.35 20.70 7.90
C GLU A 127 21.59 20.67 8.81
#